data_AF-A0A963QDI3-F1
#
_entry.id   AF-A0A963QDI3-F1
#
_cell.length_a   1.000
_cell.length_b   1.000
_cell.length_c   1.000
_cell.angle_alpha   90.00
_cell.angle_beta   90.00
_cell.angle_gamma   90.00
#
_symmetry.space_group_name_H-M   'P 1'
#
loop_
_entity.id
_entity.type
_entity.pdbx_description
1 polymer ?
#
loop_
_entity_poly.entity_id
_entity_poly.type
_entity_poly.pdbx_seq_one_letter_code
_entity_poly.pdbx_strand_id
1 'polypeptide(L)' 'VPYIEVKNPTAQIEHEATTSKISDDQLFYAQQRGLDTEQAVALIVNGFAREVLQQLPMEFAVEAQKLLGISLEGSVG' A
#
# COMPACT_ATOMS: atom_id res chain seq x y z
N VAL A 1 2.76 -4.29 -17.01
CA VAL A 1 1.70 -4.92 -17.83
C VAL A 1 1.88 -6.43 -17.71
N PRO A 2 0.86 -7.17 -17.23
CA PRO A 2 0.98 -8.61 -16.95
C PRO A 2 1.02 -9.44 -18.24
N TYR A 3 1.65 -10.62 -18.19
CA TYR A 3 1.68 -11.60 -19.27
C TYR A 3 1.50 -13.01 -18.69
N ILE A 4 0.67 -13.83 -19.35
CA ILE A 4 0.34 -15.18 -18.91
C ILE A 4 0.55 -16.13 -20.10
N GLU A 5 1.47 -17.09 -19.97
CA GLU A 5 1.71 -18.17 -20.95
C GLU A 5 1.47 -19.53 -20.28
N VAL A 6 0.59 -20.35 -20.86
CA VAL A 6 0.18 -21.63 -20.26
C VAL A 6 0.23 -22.74 -21.31
N LYS A 7 0.99 -23.80 -21.03
CA LYS A 7 1.14 -24.98 -21.89
C LYS A 7 0.44 -26.23 -21.34
N ASN A 8 -0.44 -26.05 -20.36
CA ASN A 8 -1.19 -27.13 -19.71
C ASN A 8 -2.71 -26.91 -19.90
N PRO A 9 -3.43 -27.85 -20.54
CA PRO A 9 -4.86 -27.72 -20.82
C PRO A 9 -5.77 -27.81 -19.60
N THR A 10 -5.29 -28.28 -18.45
CA THR A 10 -6.09 -28.38 -17.21
C THR A 10 -5.77 -27.28 -16.20
N ALA A 11 -4.99 -26.27 -16.58
CA ALA A 11 -4.62 -25.17 -15.69
C ALA A 11 -5.81 -24.23 -15.42
N GLN A 12 -5.93 -23.76 -14.18
CA GLN A 12 -6.82 -22.68 -13.79
C GLN A 12 -5.95 -21.49 -13.36
N ILE A 13 -6.16 -20.32 -13.97
CA ILE A 13 -5.39 -19.11 -13.68
C ILE A 13 -6.34 -17.93 -13.50
N GLU A 14 -6.10 -17.15 -12.44
CA GLU A 14 -6.80 -15.91 -12.16
C GLU A 14 -5.76 -14.80 -11.99
N HIS A 15 -6.08 -13.60 -12.51
CA HIS A 15 -5.25 -12.42 -12.36
C HIS A 15 -6.15 -11.23 -12.05
N GLU A 16 -5.79 -10.49 -11.00
CA GLU A 16 -6.43 -9.25 -10.61
C GLU A 16 -5.39 -8.13 -10.52
N ALA A 17 -5.79 -6.94 -10.96
CA ALA A 17 -5.02 -5.72 -10.83
C ALA A 17 -5.97 -4.55 -10.57
N THR A 18 -5.68 -3.75 -9.55
CA THR A 18 -6.47 -2.59 -9.18
C THR A 18 -5.56 -1.40 -8.99
N THR A 19 -5.97 -0.26 -9.52
CA THR A 19 -5.34 1.04 -9.23
C THR A 19 -6.23 1.80 -8.26
N SER A 20 -5.65 2.33 -7.19
CA SER A 20 -6.38 3.14 -6.22
C SER A 20 -5.67 4.48 -6.03
N LYS A 21 -6.46 5.54 -5.91
CA LYS A 21 -5.99 6.87 -5.49
C LYS A 21 -6.34 7.04 -4.02
N ILE A 22 -5.50 7.76 -3.27
CA ILE A 22 -5.88 8.23 -1.93
C ILE A 22 -7.12 9.14 -2.08
N SER A 23 -8.17 8.85 -1.32
CA SER A 23 -9.42 9.59 -1.34
C SER A 23 -9.28 10.89 -0.56
N ASP A 24 -9.71 12.00 -1.17
CA ASP A 24 -9.71 13.31 -0.52
C ASP A 24 -10.63 13.33 0.72
N ASP A 25 -11.74 12.58 0.68
CA ASP A 25 -12.63 12.40 1.83
C ASP A 25 -11.96 11.61 2.96
N GLN A 26 -11.17 10.58 2.64
CA GLN A 26 -10.41 9.82 3.63
C GLN A 26 -9.31 10.67 4.27
N LEU A 27 -8.62 11.50 3.48
CA LEU A 27 -7.64 12.46 3.97
C LEU A 27 -8.29 13.50 4.88
N PHE A 28 -9.39 14.10 4.42
CA PHE A 28 -10.14 15.08 5.20
C PHE A 28 -10.65 14.49 6.52
N TYR A 29 -11.17 13.27 6.49
CA TYR A 29 -11.62 12.56 7.69
C TYR A 29 -10.49 12.33 8.69
N ALA A 30 -9.32 11.88 8.22
CA ALA A 30 -8.14 11.69 9.05
C ALA A 30 -7.65 13.01 9.65
N GLN A 31 -7.64 14.08 8.85
CA GLN A 31 -7.25 15.43 9.29
C GLN A 31 -8.20 16.02 10.32
N GLN A 32 -9.51 15.82 10.16
CA GLN A 32 -10.50 16.22 11.17
C GLN A 32 -10.31 15.52 12.52
N ARG A 33 -9.61 14.37 12.54
CA ARG A 33 -9.23 13.67 13.77
C ARG A 33 -7.88 14.11 14.35
N GLY A 34 -7.31 15.20 13.81
CA GLY A 34 -6.10 15.82 14.32
C GLY A 34 -4.81 15.23 13.76
N LEU A 35 -4.89 14.39 12.74
CA LEU A 35 -3.71 13.95 12.00
C LEU A 35 -3.30 15.05 11.02
N ASP A 36 -2.01 15.35 10.94
CA ASP A 36 -1.52 16.16 9.84
C ASP A 36 -1.60 15.38 8.51
N THR A 37 -1.37 16.07 7.39
CA THR A 37 -1.46 15.47 6.05
C THR A 37 -0.51 14.29 5.87
N GLU A 38 0.71 14.38 6.40
CA GLU A 38 1.73 13.35 6.26
C GLU A 38 1.35 12.10 7.06
N GLN A 39 0.88 12.27 8.30
CA GLN A 39 0.37 11.20 9.15
C GLN A 39 -0.86 10.53 8.54
N ALA A 40 -1.77 11.31 7.96
CA ALA A 40 -2.95 10.79 7.27
C ALA A 40 -2.58 9.94 6.05
N VAL A 41 -1.66 10.43 5.21
CA VAL A 41 -1.14 9.69 4.05
C VAL A 41 -0.41 8.42 4.50
N ALA A 42 0.48 8.53 5.48
CA ALA A 42 1.23 7.41 6.01
C ALA A 42 0.30 6.32 6.57
N LEU A 43 -0.77 6.69 7.27
CA LEU A 43 -1.77 5.75 7.78
C LEU A 43 -2.46 4.98 6.64
N ILE A 44 -2.91 5.69 5.61
CA ILE A 44 -3.63 5.09 4.46
C ILE A 44 -2.71 4.16 3.67
N VAL A 45 -1.49 4.60 3.35
CA VAL A 45 -0.53 3.79 2.58
C VAL A 45 -0.04 2.58 3.38
N ASN A 46 0.20 2.72 4.69
CA ASN A 46 0.51 1.57 5.53
C ASN A 46 -0.66 0.57 5.58
N GLY A 47 -1.90 1.05 5.60
CA GLY A 47 -3.08 0.19 5.49
C GLY A 47 -3.12 -0.60 4.18
N PHE A 48 -2.83 0.06 3.06
CA PHE A 48 -2.74 -0.57 1.74
C PHE A 48 -1.63 -1.63 1.66
N ALA A 49 -0.44 -1.34 2.22
CA ALA A 49 0.70 -2.25 2.20
C ALA A 49 0.65 -3.34 3.29
N ARG A 50 -0.32 -3.30 4.21
CA ARG A 50 -0.32 -4.11 5.44
C ARG A 50 -0.19 -5.61 5.17
N GLU A 51 -0.99 -6.15 4.26
CA GLU A 51 -1.01 -7.59 4.00
C GLU A 51 0.32 -8.07 3.42
N VAL A 52 0.97 -7.25 2.59
CA VAL A 52 2.30 -7.55 2.03
C VAL A 52 3.36 -7.48 3.13
N LEU A 53 3.34 -6.45 3.97
CA LEU A 53 4.29 -6.27 5.06
C LEU A 53 4.18 -7.36 6.13
N GLN A 54 2.98 -7.91 6.36
CA GLN A 54 2.76 -9.02 7.28
C GLN A 54 3.35 -10.36 6.80
N GLN A 55 3.66 -10.50 5.50
CA GLN A 55 4.36 -11.68 4.99
C GLN A 55 5.88 -11.61 5.22
N LEU A 56 6.41 -10.44 5.60
CA LEU A 56 7.83 -10.29 5.91
C LEU A 56 8.13 -10.77 7.33
N PRO A 57 9.32 -11.35 7.59
CA PRO A 57 9.77 -11.57 8.95
C PRO A 57 9.76 -10.26 9.73
N MET A 58 9.41 -10.35 11.02
CA MET A 58 9.18 -9.19 11.90
C MET A 58 10.29 -8.15 11.87
N GLU A 59 11.55 -8.61 11.81
CA GLU A 59 12.74 -7.76 11.73
C GLU A 59 12.79 -6.88 10.47
N PHE A 60 12.30 -7.38 9.33
CA PHE A 60 12.23 -6.63 8.07
C PHE A 60 10.95 -5.81 7.95
N ALA A 61 9.84 -6.29 8.50
CA ALA A 61 8.55 -5.59 8.47
C ALA A 61 8.64 -4.22 9.15
N VAL A 62 9.30 -4.16 10.32
CA VAL A 62 9.48 -2.91 11.07
C VAL A 62 10.34 -1.90 10.30
N GLU A 63 11.40 -2.37 9.63
CA GLU A 63 12.27 -1.50 8.84
C GLU A 63 11.58 -0.99 7.57
N ALA A 64 10.87 -1.87 6.86
CA ALA A 64 10.12 -1.51 5.66
C ALA A 64 9.02 -0.47 5.95
N GLN A 65 8.32 -0.58 7.09
CA GLN A 65 7.33 0.42 7.52
C GLN A 65 7.96 1.80 7.74
N LYS A 66 9.14 1.86 8.37
CA LYS A 66 9.85 3.12 8.60
C LYS A 66 10.31 3.77 7.29
N LEU A 67 10.93 2.98 6.41
CA LEU A 67 11.41 3.46 5.10
C LEU A 67 10.25 3.96 4.21
N LEU A 68 9.10 3.28 4.28
CA LEU A 68 7.90 3.69 3.56
C LEU A 68 7.36 5.03 4.07
N GLY A 69 7.37 5.26 5.39
CA GLY A 69 7.02 6.56 5.96
C GLY A 69 7.93 7.70 5.48
N ILE A 70 9.26 7.52 5.56
CA ILE A 70 10.25 8.53 5.15
C ILE A 70 10.12 8.86 3.65
N SER A 71 9.87 7.85 2.81
CA SER A 71 9.71 8.05 1.36
C SER A 71 8.49 8.90 1.02
N LEU A 72 7.45 8.86 1.86
CA LEU A 72 6.22 9.63 1.69
C LEU A 72 6.38 11.09 2.15
N GLU A 73 7.16 11.33 3.21
CA GLU A 73 7.45 12.67 3.78
C GLU A 73 8.08 13.64 2.76
N GLY A 74 8.77 13.12 1.73
CA GLY A 74 9.39 13.93 0.68
C GLY A 74 8.70 13.90 -0.70
N SER A 75 7.66 13.09 -0.87
CA SER A 75 7.03 12.86 -2.19
C SER A 75 5.61 13.43 -2.32
N VAL A 76 5.04 13.93 -1.22
CA VAL A 76 3.71 14.54 -1.20
C VAL A 76 3.87 16.05 -1.32
N GLY A 77 3.75 16.55 -2.55
CA GLY A 77 3.75 17.96 -2.92
C GLY A 77 2.71 18.23 -4.00
#